data_AF-A0A7W0JFP4-F1
#
_entry.id   AF-A0A7W0JFP4-F1
#
_cell.length_a   1.000
_cell.length_b   1.000
_cell.length_c   1.000
_cell.angle_alpha   90.00
_cell.angle_beta   90.00
_cell.angle_gamma   90.00
#
_symmetry.space_group_name_H-M   'P 1'
#
loop_
_entity.id
_entity.type
_entity.pdbx_description
1 polymer ?
#
loop_
_entity_poly.entity_id
_entity_poly.type
_entity_poly.pdbx_seq_one_letter_code
_entity_poly.pdbx_strand_id
1 'polypeptide(L)'
;MSQLPKLVRDKVPDLIRGRGATPHTRLLDGDSFYLRLLDKLREEVSELELRPCAEELADVYEVLSALAFRLNIPLEEVEQERERKYRDRGGFQQGVLLEDIDEPDESEQDARRGLF
;
A
#
# COMPACT_ATOMS: atom_id res chain seq x y z
N MET A 1 -13.82 -19.04 -9.10
CA MET A 1 -14.87 -18.80 -8.09
C MET A 1 -14.39 -17.67 -7.21
N SER A 2 -15.15 -16.59 -7.03
CA SER A 2 -14.73 -15.50 -6.14
C SER A 2 -14.64 -16.04 -4.70
N GLN A 3 -13.45 -15.96 -4.09
CA GLN A 3 -13.31 -16.33 -2.68
C GLN A 3 -14.12 -15.34 -1.83
N LEU A 4 -15.00 -15.88 -1.00
CA LEU A 4 -15.73 -15.15 0.03
C LEU A 4 -15.26 -15.65 1.40
N PRO A 5 -15.26 -14.81 2.44
CA PRO A 5 -15.74 -13.42 2.49
C PRO A 5 -14.70 -12.37 2.06
N LYS A 6 -15.14 -11.25 1.49
CA LYS A 6 -14.28 -10.10 1.14
C LYS A 6 -14.88 -8.74 1.54
N LEU A 7 -14.02 -7.74 1.71
CA LEU A 7 -14.42 -6.35 1.94
C LEU A 7 -14.85 -5.73 0.59
N VAL A 8 -15.94 -4.98 0.59
CA VAL A 8 -16.47 -4.31 -0.62
C VAL A 8 -16.77 -2.85 -0.31
N ARG A 9 -16.78 -1.98 -1.33
CA ARG A 9 -17.20 -0.58 -1.19
C ARG A 9 -18.65 -0.50 -0.71
N ASP A 10 -18.99 0.54 0.05
CA ASP A 10 -20.27 0.68 0.76
C ASP A 10 -21.52 0.56 -0.13
N LYS A 11 -21.42 0.98 -1.40
CA LYS A 11 -22.54 0.95 -2.36
C LYS A 11 -22.67 -0.39 -3.11
N VAL A 12 -21.69 -1.30 -2.99
CA VAL A 12 -21.71 -2.59 -3.69
C VAL A 12 -22.92 -3.45 -3.32
N PRO A 13 -23.35 -3.56 -2.04
CA PRO A 13 -24.55 -4.31 -1.70
C PRO A 13 -25.81 -3.79 -2.42
N ASP A 14 -25.96 -2.47 -2.55
CA ASP A 14 -27.11 -1.89 -3.26
C ASP A 14 -27.07 -2.17 -4.76
N LEU A 15 -25.88 -2.13 -5.36
CA LEU A 15 -25.70 -2.54 -6.76
C LEU A 15 -26.06 -4.02 -6.98
N ILE A 16 -25.73 -4.90 -6.02
CA ILE A 16 -26.12 -6.33 -6.07
C ILE A 16 -27.65 -6.47 -6.00
N ARG A 17 -28.30 -5.76 -5.08
CA ARG A 17 -29.78 -5.73 -4.97
C ARG A 17 -30.43 -5.23 -6.25
N GLY A 18 -29.90 -4.17 -6.85
CA GLY A 18 -30.38 -3.61 -8.11
C GLY A 18 -30.31 -4.58 -9.30
N ARG A 19 -29.44 -5.60 -9.22
CA ARG A 19 -29.33 -6.68 -10.21
C ARG A 19 -30.23 -7.89 -9.90
N GLY A 20 -31.08 -7.81 -8.87
CA GLY A 20 -32.00 -8.87 -8.46
C GLY A 20 -31.39 -9.95 -7.56
N ALA A 21 -30.16 -9.75 -7.06
CA ALA A 21 -29.50 -10.68 -6.14
C ALA A 21 -29.53 -10.15 -4.70
N THR A 22 -29.52 -11.06 -3.71
CA THR A 22 -29.56 -10.70 -2.29
C THR A 22 -28.16 -10.77 -1.68
N PRO A 23 -27.52 -9.64 -1.33
CA PRO A 23 -26.23 -9.65 -0.65
C PRO A 23 -26.40 -9.98 0.84
N HIS A 24 -25.53 -10.84 1.37
CA HIS A 24 -25.41 -11.10 2.80
C HIS A 24 -24.20 -10.33 3.35
N THR A 25 -24.45 -9.26 4.10
CA THR A 25 -23.42 -8.34 4.57
C THR A 25 -23.50 -8.17 6.09
N ARG A 26 -22.35 -7.89 6.70
CA ARG A 26 -22.25 -7.41 8.08
C ARG A 26 -21.21 -6.28 8.12
N LEU A 27 -21.39 -5.34 9.02
CA LEU A 27 -20.38 -4.30 9.26
C LEU A 27 -19.22 -4.90 10.07
N LEU A 28 -18.02 -4.38 9.82
CA LEU A 28 -16.81 -4.69 10.56
C LEU A 28 -16.39 -3.47 11.37
N ASP A 29 -15.79 -3.70 12.51
CA ASP A 29 -15.24 -2.66 13.38
C ASP A 29 -13.87 -3.08 13.94
N GLY A 30 -13.22 -2.12 14.60
CA GLY A 30 -11.98 -2.33 15.35
C GLY A 30 -10.91 -3.05 14.55
N ASP A 31 -10.40 -4.15 15.12
CA ASP A 31 -9.32 -4.95 14.53
C ASP A 31 -9.81 -5.81 13.36
N SER A 32 -11.07 -6.26 13.40
CA SER A 32 -11.64 -7.06 12.32
C SER A 32 -11.72 -6.27 11.00
N PHE A 33 -12.05 -4.98 11.08
CA PHE A 33 -12.05 -4.09 9.93
C PHE A 33 -10.63 -3.82 9.42
N TYR A 34 -9.69 -3.52 10.32
CA TYR A 34 -8.29 -3.29 9.97
C TYR A 34 -7.65 -4.49 9.25
N LEU A 35 -7.85 -5.70 9.78
CA LEU A 35 -7.35 -6.93 9.13
C LEU A 35 -7.95 -7.12 7.73
N ARG A 36 -9.23 -6.79 7.53
CA ARG A 36 -9.86 -6.87 6.22
C ARG A 36 -9.41 -5.80 5.24
N LEU A 37 -9.00 -4.62 5.71
CA LEU A 37 -8.33 -3.64 4.85
C LEU A 37 -6.96 -4.15 4.37
N LEU A 38 -6.18 -4.83 5.23
CA LEU A 38 -4.91 -5.44 4.82
C LEU A 38 -5.10 -6.58 3.82
N ASP A 39 -6.11 -7.43 4.03
CA ASP A 39 -6.48 -8.46 3.04
C ASP A 39 -6.90 -7.83 1.71
N LYS A 40 -7.71 -6.76 1.78
CA LYS A 40 -8.16 -6.05 0.59
C LYS A 40 -7.00 -5.40 -0.16
N LEU A 41 -6.01 -4.84 0.54
CA LEU A 41 -4.81 -4.29 -0.09
C LEU A 41 -4.04 -5.35 -0.90
N ARG A 42 -3.93 -6.57 -0.36
CA ARG A 42 -3.31 -7.69 -1.09
C ARG A 42 -4.13 -8.10 -2.31
N GLU A 43 -5.46 -8.16 -2.19
CA GLU A 43 -6.38 -8.41 -3.31
C GLU A 43 -6.14 -7.40 -4.43
N GLU A 44 -6.20 -6.09 -4.15
CA GLU A 44 -6.09 -5.07 -5.21
C GLU A 44 -4.69 -4.98 -5.81
N VAL A 45 -3.62 -5.25 -5.03
CA VAL A 45 -2.26 -5.33 -5.59
C VAL A 45 -2.15 -6.53 -6.53
N SER A 46 -2.72 -7.68 -6.19
CA SER A 46 -2.77 -8.84 -7.09
C SER A 46 -3.61 -8.56 -8.34
N GLU A 47 -4.73 -7.82 -8.23
CA GLU A 47 -5.51 -7.39 -9.40
C GLU A 47 -4.72 -6.41 -10.29
N LEU A 48 -3.99 -5.47 -9.69
CA LEU A 48 -3.09 -4.55 -10.40
C LEU A 48 -1.96 -5.28 -11.14
N GLU A 49 -1.35 -6.29 -10.52
CA GLU A 49 -0.33 -7.14 -11.15
C GLU A 49 -0.88 -7.89 -12.37
N LEU A 50 -2.10 -8.42 -12.26
CA LEU A 50 -2.76 -9.12 -13.36
C LEU A 50 -3.26 -8.17 -14.45
N ARG A 51 -3.65 -6.95 -14.08
CA ARG A 51 -4.30 -5.98 -14.96
C ARG A 51 -3.85 -4.55 -14.64
N PRO A 52 -2.65 -4.14 -15.11
CA PRO A 52 -2.05 -2.86 -14.76
C PRO A 52 -2.73 -1.69 -15.46
N CYS A 53 -3.82 -1.19 -14.88
CA CYS A 53 -4.59 -0.06 -15.41
C CYS A 53 -4.93 0.97 -14.32
N ALA A 54 -5.47 2.12 -14.77
CA ALA A 54 -5.84 3.22 -13.89
C ALA A 54 -6.93 2.84 -12.86
N GLU A 55 -7.80 1.89 -13.19
CA GLU A 55 -8.85 1.38 -12.30
C GLU A 55 -8.23 0.67 -11.09
N GLU A 56 -7.33 -0.29 -11.32
CA GLU A 56 -6.67 -1.02 -10.23
C GLU A 56 -5.74 -0.13 -9.39
N LEU A 57 -5.07 0.84 -10.01
CA LEU A 57 -4.32 1.86 -9.27
C LEU A 57 -5.22 2.68 -8.34
N ALA A 58 -6.43 3.02 -8.80
CA ALA A 58 -7.40 3.74 -7.97
C ALA A 58 -7.94 2.88 -6.83
N ASP A 59 -8.13 1.57 -7.05
CA ASP A 59 -8.55 0.64 -6.00
C ASP A 59 -7.47 0.45 -4.93
N VAL A 60 -6.19 0.30 -5.32
CA VAL A 60 -5.07 0.31 -4.36
C VAL A 60 -5.04 1.63 -3.57
N TYR A 61 -5.21 2.77 -4.25
CA TYR A 61 -5.22 4.08 -3.60
C TYR A 61 -6.39 4.26 -2.61
N GLU A 62 -7.58 3.78 -2.95
CA GLU A 62 -8.76 3.78 -2.06
C GLU A 62 -8.46 3.00 -0.76
N VAL A 63 -7.86 1.81 -0.89
CA VAL A 63 -7.52 0.99 0.28
C VAL A 63 -6.44 1.64 1.14
N LEU A 64 -5.42 2.25 0.53
CA LEU A 64 -4.40 3.02 1.27
C LEU A 64 -5.03 4.20 2.03
N SER A 65 -5.99 4.88 1.41
CA SER A 65 -6.72 5.99 2.04
C SER A 65 -7.56 5.53 3.24
N ALA A 66 -8.25 4.40 3.12
CA ALA A 66 -9.00 3.79 4.21
C ALA A 66 -8.09 3.30 5.35
N LEU A 67 -6.91 2.75 5.03
CA LEU A 67 -5.90 2.37 6.02
C LEU A 67 -5.35 3.59 6.78
N ALA A 68 -5.00 4.66 6.06
CA ALA A 68 -4.52 5.90 6.67
C ALA A 68 -5.56 6.46 7.66
N PHE A 69 -6.82 6.53 7.23
CA PHE A 69 -7.93 6.92 8.10
C PHE A 69 -8.03 6.02 9.34
N ARG A 70 -7.98 4.69 9.18
CA ARG A 70 -8.07 3.72 10.29
C ARG A 70 -6.89 3.81 11.27
N LEU A 71 -5.73 4.24 10.81
CA LEU A 71 -4.52 4.47 11.61
C LEU A 71 -4.46 5.88 12.22
N ASN A 72 -5.46 6.74 11.95
CA ASN A 72 -5.46 8.16 12.31
C ASN A 72 -4.28 8.93 11.71
N ILE A 73 -3.85 8.54 10.51
CA ILE A 73 -2.80 9.22 9.76
C ILE A 73 -3.48 10.08 8.69
N PRO A 74 -3.37 11.41 8.74
CA PRO A 74 -3.87 12.27 7.66
C PRO A 74 -3.19 11.92 6.33
N LEU A 75 -3.95 11.89 5.23
CA LEU A 75 -3.35 11.68 3.90
C LEU A 75 -2.30 12.73 3.54
N GLU A 76 -2.43 13.95 4.06
CA GLU A 76 -1.42 14.99 3.92
C GLU A 76 -0.07 14.60 4.54
N GLU A 77 -0.09 13.92 5.70
CA GLU A 77 1.14 13.43 6.34
C GLU A 77 1.82 12.36 5.46
N VAL A 78 1.04 11.45 4.86
CA VAL A 78 1.56 10.45 3.91
C VAL A 78 2.21 11.12 2.70
N GLU A 79 1.60 12.19 2.18
CA GLU A 79 2.13 12.94 1.05
C GLU A 79 3.41 13.70 1.42
N GLN A 80 3.44 14.35 2.58
CA GLN A 80 4.65 15.02 3.09
C GLN A 80 5.81 14.04 3.29
N GLU A 81 5.53 12.83 3.80
CA GLU A 81 6.50 11.73 3.90
C GLU A 81 7.03 11.29 2.52
N ARG A 82 6.14 11.15 1.52
CA ARG A 82 6.50 10.82 0.14
C ARG A 82 7.39 11.90 -0.48
N GLU A 83 7.01 13.17 -0.34
CA GLU A 83 7.77 14.32 -0.86
C GLU A 83 9.14 14.44 -0.20
N ARG A 84 9.23 14.26 1.13
CA ARG A 84 10.52 14.27 1.83
C ARG A 84 11.45 13.19 1.28
N LYS A 85 10.96 11.95 1.17
CA LYS A 85 11.75 10.84 0.59
C LYS A 85 12.16 11.13 -0.86
N TYR A 86 11.28 11.73 -1.65
CA TYR A 86 11.59 12.11 -3.03
C TYR A 86 12.70 13.17 -3.10
N ARG A 87 12.67 14.19 -2.22
CA ARG A 87 13.75 15.19 -2.15
C ARG A 87 15.07 14.60 -1.68
N ASP A 88 15.02 13.74 -0.67
CA ASP A 88 16.23 13.21 -0.02
C ASP A 88 16.89 12.08 -0.84
N ARG A 89 16.08 11.28 -1.56
CA ARG A 89 16.53 10.02 -2.18
C ARG A 89 16.11 9.85 -3.65
N GLY A 90 15.35 10.78 -4.20
CA GLY A 90 14.72 10.64 -5.51
C GLY A 90 13.48 9.75 -5.49
N GLY A 91 12.91 9.52 -6.68
CA GLY A 91 11.82 8.58 -6.90
C GLY A 91 12.23 7.44 -7.82
N PHE A 92 11.27 6.62 -8.23
CA PHE A 92 11.52 5.43 -9.04
C PHE A 92 11.65 5.69 -10.55
N GLN A 93 11.62 6.95 -11.00
CA GLN A 93 11.61 7.31 -12.44
C GLN A 93 12.89 6.91 -13.18
N GLN A 94 14.02 6.82 -12.47
CA GLN A 94 15.29 6.39 -13.07
C GLN A 94 15.40 4.87 -13.22
N GLY A 95 14.55 4.09 -12.56
CA GLY A 95 14.57 2.62 -12.65
C GLY A 95 15.84 1.97 -12.09
N VAL A 96 16.45 2.57 -11.06
CA VAL A 96 17.69 2.04 -10.46
C VAL A 96 17.39 0.77 -9.66
N LEU A 97 18.06 -0.33 -10.02
CA LEU A 97 18.08 -1.59 -9.29
C LEU A 97 19.44 -1.74 -8.59
N LEU A 98 19.45 -2.00 -7.28
CA LEU A 98 20.66 -2.31 -6.53
C LEU A 98 20.89 -3.83 -6.58
N GLU A 99 21.98 -4.27 -7.22
CA GLU A 99 22.29 -5.70 -7.38
C GLU A 99 23.26 -6.22 -6.31
N ASP A 100 24.23 -5.41 -5.89
CA ASP A 100 25.22 -5.77 -4.88
C ASP A 100 25.81 -4.51 -4.22
N ILE A 101 26.47 -4.66 -3.07
CA ILE A 101 27.29 -3.62 -2.43
C ILE A 101 28.62 -4.22 -1.97
N ASP A 102 29.72 -3.51 -2.23
CA ASP A 102 30.96 -3.78 -1.53
C ASP A 102 30.85 -3.20 -0.11
N GLU A 103 31.06 -4.02 0.91
CA GLU A 103 31.21 -3.51 2.27
C GLU A 103 32.50 -2.69 2.36
N PRO A 104 32.48 -1.52 3.02
CA PRO A 104 33.68 -0.70 3.12
C PRO A 104 34.77 -1.46 3.87
N ASP A 105 35.97 -1.51 3.30
CA ASP A 105 37.13 -2.14 3.92
C ASP A 105 37.45 -1.43 5.26
N GLU A 106 37.21 -2.13 6.38
CA GLU A 106 37.44 -1.60 7.73
C GLU A 106 38.92 -1.20 7.95
N SER A 107 39.84 -1.73 7.14
CA SER A 107 41.28 -1.40 7.23
C SER A 107 41.62 0.01 6.74
N GLU A 108 40.80 0.64 5.88
CA GLU A 108 41.02 2.03 5.45
C GLU A 108 40.43 3.07 6.43
N GLN A 109 39.46 2.67 7.26
CA GLN A 109 38.84 3.56 8.25
C GLN A 109 39.75 3.83 9.45
N ASP A 110 40.57 2.85 9.85
CA ASP A 110 41.55 3.00 10.94
C ASP A 110 42.73 3.91 10.54
N ALA A 111 43.15 3.88 9.27
CA ALA A 111 44.18 4.78 8.75
C ALA A 111 43.77 6.26 8.79
N ARG A 112 42.46 6.57 8.74
CA ARG A 112 41.93 7.93 8.89
C ARG A 112 41.67 8.33 10.35
N ARG A 113 41.52 7.38 11.27
CA ARG A 113 41.35 7.64 12.71
C ARG A 113 42.67 7.75 13.48
N GLY A 114 43.77 7.21 12.97
CA GLY A 114 45.11 7.32 13.57
C GLY A 114 45.88 8.61 13.27
N LEU A 115 45.24 9.61 12.66
CA LEU A 115 45.84 10.90 12.28
C LEU A 115 45.29 12.07 13.12
N PHE A 116 45.11 11.88 14.44
CA PHE A 116 44.97 12.94 15.43
C PHE A 116 45.60 12.53 16.77
#